data_AF-L1KYA4-F1
#
_entry.id   AF-L1KYA4-F1
#
_cell.length_a   1.000
_cell.length_b   1.000
_cell.length_c   1.000
_cell.angle_alpha   90.00
_cell.angle_beta   90.00
_cell.angle_gamma   90.00
#
_symmetry.space_group_name_H-M   'P 1'
#
loop_
_entity.id
_entity.type
_entity.pdbx_description
1 polymer ?
#
loop_
_entity_poly.entity_id
_entity_poly.type
_entity_poly.pdbx_seq_one_letter_code
_entity_poly.pdbx_strand_id
1 'polypeptide(L)' 'MPPKKAHPGVRVSGIEGCAARPAGSGAPVTWDDDLPGCRRFCSEDPVGNRLEFLEPV' A
#
# COMPACT_ATOMS: atom_id res chain seq x y z
N MET A 1 3.77 -14.76 15.31
CA MET A 1 3.44 -14.37 13.92
C MET A 1 2.37 -13.30 13.99
N PRO A 2 2.52 -12.16 13.29
CA PRO A 2 1.51 -11.11 13.23
C PRO A 2 0.22 -11.62 12.53
N PRO A 3 -0.96 -11.02 12.81
CA PRO A 3 -2.24 -11.55 12.35
C PRO A 3 -2.40 -11.48 10.83
N LYS A 4 -2.80 -12.61 10.22
CA LYS A 4 -3.04 -12.77 8.76
C LYS A 4 -4.34 -12.14 8.22
N LYS A 5 -5.12 -11.43 9.06
CA LYS A 5 -6.51 -11.04 8.72
C LYS A 5 -6.86 -9.56 8.89
N ALA A 6 -6.01 -8.75 9.50
CA ALA A 6 -6.26 -7.32 9.63
C ALA A 6 -4.95 -6.56 9.41
N HIS A 7 -4.82 -5.94 8.23
CA HIS A 7 -3.75 -4.98 7.97
C HIS A 7 -4.35 -3.57 8.08
N PRO A 8 -3.65 -2.62 8.69
CA PRO A 8 -4.10 -1.23 8.71
C PRO A 8 -4.06 -0.65 7.30
N GLY A 9 -5.18 -0.07 6.85
CA GLY A 9 -5.24 0.73 5.63
C GLY A 9 -4.88 2.18 5.92
N VAL A 10 -3.80 2.67 5.31
CA VAL A 10 -3.36 4.07 5.44
C VAL A 10 -3.98 4.90 4.33
N ARG A 11 -4.81 5.88 4.71
CA ARG A 11 -5.32 6.86 3.74
C ARG A 11 -4.24 7.90 3.43
N VAL A 12 -3.99 8.12 2.15
CA VAL A 12 -2.99 9.07 1.66
C VAL A 12 -3.61 10.07 0.69
N SER A 13 -2.84 11.11 0.37
CA SER A 13 -3.11 12.05 -0.73
C SER A 13 -1.88 12.09 -1.62
N GLY A 14 -2.06 11.92 -2.93
CA GLY A 14 -0.97 11.72 -3.88
C GLY A 14 -0.38 10.30 -3.81
N ILE A 15 -1.23 9.26 -3.91
CA ILE A 15 -0.89 7.85 -3.74
C ILE A 15 0.25 7.38 -4.65
N GLU A 16 0.39 7.96 -5.83
CA GLU A 16 1.48 7.67 -6.76
C GLU A 16 2.84 8.15 -6.21
N GLY A 17 2.87 9.33 -5.57
CA GLY A 17 4.05 9.82 -4.88
C GLY A 17 4.39 8.97 -3.65
N CYS A 18 3.36 8.52 -2.93
CA CYS A 18 3.53 7.57 -1.82
C CYS A 18 4.10 6.23 -2.29
N ALA A 19 3.68 5.72 -3.46
CA ALA A 19 4.18 4.48 -4.07
C ALA A 19 5.61 4.61 -4.62
N ALA A 20 5.98 5.80 -5.13
CA ALA A 20 7.32 6.04 -5.68
C ALA A 20 8.44 5.90 -4.64
N ARG A 21 8.17 6.25 -3.37
CA ARG A 21 9.14 6.17 -2.28
C ARG A 21 9.60 4.74 -1.95
N PRO A 22 8.70 3.77 -1.66
CA PRO A 22 9.10 2.38 -1.46
C PRO A 22 9.67 1.77 -2.73
N ALA A 23 9.10 2.05 -3.91
CA ALA A 23 9.64 1.55 -5.18
C ALA A 23 11.08 2.00 -5.43
N GLY A 24 11.41 3.27 -5.16
CA GLY A 24 12.77 3.80 -5.25
C GLY A 24 13.75 3.20 -4.24
N SER A 25 13.23 2.63 -3.13
CA SER A 25 14.02 1.92 -2.13
C SER A 25 14.13 0.41 -2.40
N GLY A 26 13.54 -0.08 -3.52
CA GLY A 26 13.51 -1.50 -3.89
C GLY A 26 12.45 -2.32 -3.16
N ALA A 27 11.53 -1.68 -2.43
CA ALA A 27 10.42 -2.37 -1.80
C ALA A 27 9.32 -2.70 -2.85
N PRO A 28 8.64 -3.85 -2.73
CA PRO A 28 7.62 -4.27 -3.68
C PRO A 28 6.41 -3.35 -3.59
N VAL A 29 5.89 -2.91 -4.73
CA VAL A 29 4.65 -2.13 -4.83
C VAL A 29 3.69 -2.87 -5.75
N THR A 30 2.55 -3.28 -5.21
CA THR A 30 1.50 -3.99 -5.96
C THR A 30 0.23 -3.14 -5.97
N TRP A 31 -0.15 -2.64 -7.13
CA TRP A 31 -1.41 -1.91 -7.31
C TRP A 31 -2.60 -2.84 -7.33
N ASP A 32 -3.73 -2.36 -6.82
CA ASP A 32 -5.01 -3.05 -6.88
C ASP A 32 -6.11 -2.06 -7.26
N ASP A 33 -6.73 -2.34 -8.41
CA ASP A 33 -7.82 -1.57 -9.02
C ASP A 33 -9.20 -2.24 -8.82
N ASP A 34 -9.28 -3.26 -7.95
CA ASP A 34 -10.53 -4.02 -7.71
C ASP A 34 -11.53 -3.24 -6.85
N LEU A 35 -11.13 -2.10 -6.29
CA LEU A 35 -11.97 -1.27 -5.42
C LEU A 35 -12.43 0.01 -6.13
N PRO A 36 -13.63 0.04 -6.73
CA PRO A 36 -14.12 1.22 -7.44
C PRO A 36 -14.26 2.42 -6.50
N GLY A 37 -13.86 3.60 -6.99
CA GLY A 37 -13.92 4.85 -6.23
C GLY A 37 -12.73 5.09 -5.29
N CYS A 38 -11.74 4.21 -5.27
CA CYS A 38 -10.44 4.50 -4.65
C CYS A 38 -9.29 3.76 -5.35
N ARG A 39 -8.14 4.41 -5.42
CA ARG A 39 -6.88 3.77 -5.81
C ARG A 39 -6.25 3.15 -4.58
N ARG A 40 -5.69 1.96 -4.69
CA ARG A 40 -4.93 1.35 -3.59
C ARG A 40 -3.71 0.59 -4.07
N PHE A 41 -2.70 0.48 -3.19
CA PHE A 41 -1.56 -0.40 -3.40
C PHE A 41 -1.12 -1.05 -2.08
N CYS A 42 -0.44 -2.19 -2.22
CA CYS A 42 0.20 -2.90 -1.12
C CYS A 42 1.72 -2.83 -1.26
N SER A 43 2.41 -2.71 -0.14
CA SER A 43 3.87 -2.79 -0.03
C SER A 43 4.27 -3.66 1.16
N GLU A 44 5.51 -4.14 1.15
CA GLU A 44 6.11 -4.82 2.31
C GLU A 44 7.14 -3.90 2.97
N ASP A 45 7.14 -3.86 4.30
CA ASP A 45 8.19 -3.20 5.08
C ASP A 45 9.39 -4.14 5.33
N PRO A 46 10.56 -3.64 5.78
CA PRO A 46 11.77 -4.45 5.93
C PRO A 46 11.68 -5.66 6.87
N VAL A 47 10.70 -5.72 7.78
CA VAL A 47 10.47 -6.86 8.66
C VAL A 47 9.30 -7.75 8.21
N GLY A 48 8.77 -7.51 7.01
CA GLY A 48 7.81 -8.38 6.34
C GLY A 48 6.34 -8.11 6.68
N ASN A 49 5.97 -6.95 7.24
CA ASN A 49 4.56 -6.62 7.36
C ASN A 49 4.03 -6.03 6.05
N ARG A 50 2.82 -6.45 5.70
CA ARG A 50 2.05 -5.87 4.61
C ARG A 50 1.47 -4.54 5.05
N LEU A 51 1.79 -3.49 4.29
CA LEU A 51 1.22 -2.16 4.38
C LEU A 51 0.28 -1.95 3.22
N GLU A 52 -0.92 -1.43 3.49
CA GLU A 52 -1.92 -1.09 2.48
C GLU A 52 -2.15 0.41 2.47
N PHE A 53 -2.11 1.01 1.29
CA PHE A 53 -2.32 2.43 1.07
C PHE A 53 -3.52 2.64 0.17
N LEU A 54 -4.38 3.59 0.50
CA LEU A 54 -5.56 3.91 -0.29
C LEU A 54 -5.77 5.42 -0.44
N GLU A 55 -6.32 5.81 -1.57
CA GLU A 55 -6.73 7.18 -1.88
C GLU A 55 -8.07 7.15 -2.61
N PRO A 56 -9.12 7.79 -2.06
CA PRO A 56 -10.38 7.94 -2.78
C PRO A 56 -10.20 8.81 -4.03
N VAL A 57 -10.84 8.39 -5.12
CA VAL A 57 -10.85 9.09 -6.42
C VAL A 57 -11.90 10.18 -6.45
#